data_AF-A0A2K3M7W5-F1
#
_entry.id   AF-A0A2K3M7W5-F1
#
_cell.length_a   1.000
_cell.length_b   1.000
_cell.length_c   1.000
_cell.angle_alpha   90.00
_cell.angle_beta   90.00
_cell.angle_gamma   90.00
#
_symmetry.space_group_name_H-M   'P 1'
#
loop_
_entity.id
_entity.type
_entity.pdbx_description
1 polymer ?
#
loop_
_entity_poly.entity_id
_entity_poly.type
_entity_poly.pdbx_seq_one_letter_code
_entity_poly.pdbx_strand_id
1 'polypeptide(L)'
;MVRTRTAAPTDSEPENDDNLEVISIGSLYNGPWDKKYWSSSRGKDRYPYPVGYQAVRAHNGTTYKMEIVEGVNGPKFLISSDDGNSVSGKTPDFAWKEFQKKGCTRMK
;
A
#
# COMPACT_ATOMS: atom_id res chain seq x y z
N MET A 1 -31.48 14.12 46.25
CA MET A 1 -30.15 13.59 45.89
C MET A 1 -30.27 12.85 44.57
N VAL A 2 -30.19 13.57 43.45
CA VAL A 2 -30.38 13.00 42.11
C VAL A 2 -29.02 12.49 41.63
N ARG A 3 -28.87 11.17 41.46
CA ARG A 3 -27.66 10.56 40.90
C ARG A 3 -27.77 10.58 39.38
N THR A 4 -27.18 11.57 38.74
CA THR A 4 -26.93 11.54 37.29
C THR A 4 -25.78 10.58 37.01
N ARG A 5 -26.04 9.53 36.20
CA ARG A 5 -24.98 8.65 35.70
C ARG A 5 -24.22 9.39 34.60
N THR A 6 -22.94 9.66 34.84
CA THR A 6 -21.97 10.06 33.83
C THR A 6 -21.85 8.95 32.80
N ALA A 7 -22.11 9.26 31.52
CA ALA A 7 -21.78 8.38 30.41
C ALA A 7 -20.25 8.32 30.27
N ALA A 8 -19.71 7.11 30.21
CA ALA A 8 -18.30 6.87 29.92
C ALA A 8 -18.03 7.08 28.41
N PRO A 9 -16.99 7.82 28.01
CA PRO A 9 -16.32 7.61 26.74
C PRO A 9 -15.33 6.43 26.95
N THR A 10 -14.94 5.61 25.99
CA THR A 10 -14.67 5.78 24.57
C THR A 10 -14.86 4.42 23.94
N ASP A 11 -15.47 4.40 22.76
CA ASP A 11 -15.48 3.26 21.85
C ASP A 11 -14.03 2.99 21.43
N SER A 12 -13.33 2.11 22.16
CA SER A 12 -12.07 1.54 21.72
C SER A 12 -12.41 0.51 20.66
N GLU A 13 -12.54 0.98 19.42
CA GLU A 13 -12.47 0.13 18.22
C GLU A 13 -11.28 -0.83 18.40
N PRO A 14 -11.45 -2.13 18.10
CA PRO A 14 -10.37 -3.08 18.27
C PRO A 14 -9.15 -2.58 17.51
N GLU A 15 -8.01 -2.50 18.20
CA GLU A 15 -6.70 -2.33 17.57
C GLU A 15 -6.53 -3.49 16.58
N ASN A 16 -6.99 -3.30 15.36
CA ASN A 16 -6.66 -4.17 14.27
C ASN A 16 -5.20 -3.86 13.96
N ASP A 17 -4.30 -4.77 14.32
CA ASP A 17 -2.87 -4.74 13.97
C ASP A 17 -2.61 -4.72 12.45
N ASP A 18 -3.68 -4.68 11.65
CA ASP A 18 -3.75 -4.67 10.19
C ASP A 18 -4.45 -3.41 9.65
N ASN A 19 -4.18 -2.26 10.25
CA ASN A 19 -4.69 -0.98 9.78
C ASN A 19 -4.13 -0.64 8.39
N LEU A 20 -5.03 -0.55 7.40
CA LEU A 20 -4.74 -0.09 6.05
C LEU A 20 -5.40 1.28 5.83
N GLU A 21 -4.59 2.31 5.63
CA GLU A 21 -5.02 3.66 5.32
C GLU A 21 -4.70 4.00 3.87
N VAL A 22 -5.70 4.46 3.11
CA VAL A 22 -5.50 4.97 1.74
C VAL A 22 -5.36 6.48 1.80
N ILE A 23 -4.17 6.99 1.48
CA ILE A 23 -3.84 8.43 1.50
C ILE A 23 -4.26 9.08 0.18
N SER A 24 -4.07 8.39 -0.93
CA SER A 24 -4.38 8.89 -2.27
C SER A 24 -4.84 7.74 -3.15
N ILE A 25 -5.93 7.96 -3.88
CA ILE A 25 -6.42 7.01 -4.89
C ILE A 25 -5.66 7.11 -6.23
N GLY A 26 -4.85 8.16 -6.43
CA GLY A 26 -4.13 8.41 -7.67
C GLY A 26 -5.04 8.77 -8.85
N SER A 27 -4.53 8.58 -10.06
CA SER A 27 -5.25 8.83 -11.32
C SER A 27 -4.85 7.83 -12.40
N LEU A 28 -5.81 7.41 -13.21
CA LEU A 28 -5.51 6.56 -14.35
C LEU A 28 -4.64 7.30 -15.38
N TYR A 29 -3.71 6.58 -15.98
CA TYR A 29 -2.85 7.14 -17.01
C TYR A 29 -3.63 7.37 -18.30
N ASN A 30 -3.61 8.61 -18.80
CA ASN A 30 -4.34 9.06 -20.00
C ASN A 30 -3.40 9.47 -21.15
N GLY A 31 -2.14 9.03 -21.15
CA GLY A 31 -1.18 9.35 -22.22
C GLY A 31 -1.36 8.49 -23.47
N PRO A 32 -0.50 8.66 -24.50
CA PRO A 32 -0.60 7.97 -25.80
C PRO A 32 -0.59 6.42 -25.74
N TRP A 33 -0.28 5.85 -24.57
CA TRP A 33 -0.21 4.41 -24.31
C TRP A 33 -1.21 3.92 -23.24
N ASP A 34 -2.21 4.73 -22.87
CA ASP A 34 -3.27 4.48 -21.88
C ASP A 34 -3.80 3.03 -21.81
N LYS A 35 -4.19 2.45 -22.95
CA LYS A 35 -4.76 1.10 -23.07
C LYS A 35 -3.74 -0.02 -22.86
N LYS A 36 -2.45 0.33 -22.85
CA LYS A 36 -1.33 -0.59 -22.67
C LYS A 36 -0.53 -0.31 -21.40
N TYR A 37 -0.74 0.85 -20.78
CA TYR A 37 -0.11 1.32 -19.55
C TYR A 37 -0.71 0.67 -18.29
N TRP A 38 -0.94 -0.64 -18.37
CA TRP A 38 -1.48 -1.48 -17.30
C TRP A 38 -0.34 -2.34 -16.75
N SER A 39 -0.56 -3.14 -15.70
CA SER A 39 0.50 -3.96 -15.08
C SER A 39 1.40 -4.64 -16.14
N SER A 40 2.71 -4.39 -16.03
CA SER A 40 3.64 -4.81 -17.09
C SER A 40 4.03 -6.28 -16.90
N SER A 41 3.24 -7.20 -17.45
CA SER A 41 3.68 -8.55 -17.84
C SER A 41 2.51 -9.31 -18.45
N ARG A 42 2.59 -9.57 -19.78
CA ARG A 42 2.11 -10.74 -20.55
C ARG A 42 0.90 -11.58 -20.05
N GLY A 43 0.01 -11.03 -19.24
CA GLY A 43 -1.11 -11.71 -18.61
C GLY A 43 -2.39 -11.49 -19.39
N LYS A 44 -3.28 -12.49 -19.30
CA LYS A 44 -4.65 -12.43 -19.86
C LYS A 44 -5.45 -11.28 -19.23
N ASP A 45 -5.15 -10.97 -17.96
CA ASP A 45 -5.80 -9.93 -17.18
C ASP A 45 -4.81 -8.81 -16.89
N ARG A 46 -4.93 -7.73 -17.66
CA ARG A 46 -4.23 -6.48 -17.39
C ARG A 46 -5.23 -5.56 -16.70
N TYR A 47 -4.82 -4.91 -15.62
CA TYR A 47 -5.68 -4.01 -14.87
C TYR A 47 -5.13 -2.57 -14.91
N PRO A 48 -6.01 -1.57 -14.97
CA PRO A 48 -5.59 -0.18 -14.84
C PRO A 48 -5.16 0.08 -13.38
N TYR A 49 -3.93 0.55 -13.20
CA TYR A 49 -3.44 0.96 -11.89
C TYR A 49 -3.31 2.48 -11.84
N PRO A 50 -3.97 3.16 -10.88
CA PRO A 50 -3.86 4.60 -10.74
C PRO A 50 -2.44 5.01 -10.34
N VAL A 51 -1.82 5.88 -11.13
CA VAL A 51 -0.55 6.51 -10.79
C VAL A 51 -0.79 7.58 -9.73
N GLY A 52 0.08 7.65 -8.73
CA GLY A 52 -0.09 8.50 -7.55
C GLY A 52 -0.93 7.86 -6.44
N TYR A 53 -1.31 6.58 -6.59
CA TYR A 53 -1.90 5.83 -5.48
C TYR A 53 -0.90 5.76 -4.32
N GLN A 54 -1.39 6.00 -3.11
CA GLN A 54 -0.62 5.91 -1.89
C GLN A 54 -1.47 5.29 -0.79
N ALA A 55 -0.91 4.30 -0.11
CA ALA A 55 -1.50 3.71 1.08
C ALA A 55 -0.43 3.38 2.11
N VAL A 56 -0.82 3.37 3.37
CA VAL A 56 0.02 2.97 4.49
C VAL A 56 -0.64 1.79 5.18
N ARG A 57 0.14 0.75 5.49
CA ARG A 57 -0.30 -0.39 6.28
C ARG A 57 0.60 -0.55 7.49
N ALA A 58 0.02 -0.57 8.68
CA ALA A 58 0.69 -1.09 9.87
C ALA A 58 0.52 -2.61 9.87
N HIS A 59 1.60 -3.37 10.02
CA HIS A 59 1.55 -4.82 10.17
C HIS A 59 2.81 -5.31 10.89
N ASN A 60 2.62 -6.16 11.91
CA ASN A 60 3.70 -6.71 12.75
C ASN A 60 4.62 -5.65 13.40
N GLY A 61 4.06 -4.48 13.76
CA GLY A 61 4.82 -3.39 14.38
C GLY A 61 5.70 -2.60 13.41
N THR A 62 5.61 -2.83 12.09
CA THR A 62 6.26 -2.04 11.05
C THR A 62 5.22 -1.33 10.20
N THR A 63 5.50 -0.08 9.83
CA THR A 63 4.65 0.69 8.93
C THR A 63 5.20 0.64 7.51
N TYR A 64 4.37 0.16 6.58
CA TYR A 64 4.72 0.07 5.16
C TYR A 64 3.95 1.09 4.34
N LYS A 65 4.67 1.93 3.60
CA LYS A 65 4.08 2.81 2.59
C LYS A 65 4.14 2.13 1.22
N MET A 66 2.99 2.02 0.58
CA MET A 66 2.77 1.45 -0.74
C MET A 66 2.42 2.55 -1.72
N GLU A 67 3.11 2.60 -2.86
CA GLU A 67 2.92 3.64 -3.86
C GLU A 67 2.89 3.06 -5.28
N ILE A 68 2.10 3.68 -6.14
CA ILE A 68 2.10 3.40 -7.58
C ILE A 68 2.59 4.65 -8.29
N VAL A 69 3.72 4.56 -8.98
CA VAL A 69 4.32 5.69 -9.71
C VAL A 69 4.39 5.40 -11.20
N GLU A 70 4.67 6.45 -11.97
CA GLU A 70 4.90 6.32 -13.40
C GLU A 70 6.18 5.51 -13.69
N GLY A 71 6.11 4.57 -14.64
CA GLY A 71 7.22 3.76 -15.11
C GLY A 71 7.24 3.69 -16.63
N VAL A 72 8.41 3.37 -17.20
CA VAL A 72 8.68 3.49 -18.65
C VAL A 72 7.71 2.68 -19.52
N ASN A 73 7.23 1.53 -19.04
CA ASN A 73 6.38 0.60 -19.79
C ASN A 73 5.12 0.21 -19.00
N GLY A 74 4.63 1.11 -18.14
CA GLY A 74 3.50 0.84 -17.25
C GLY A 74 3.78 1.27 -15.80
N PRO A 75 2.78 1.10 -14.92
CA PRO A 75 2.88 1.47 -13.52
C PRO A 75 4.03 0.74 -12.84
N LYS A 76 4.74 1.47 -11.98
CA LYS A 76 5.80 0.93 -11.12
C LYS A 76 5.30 0.94 -9.67
N PHE A 77 5.42 -0.21 -9.02
CA PHE A 77 4.98 -0.41 -7.64
C PHE A 77 6.16 -0.20 -6.71
N LEU A 78 5.99 0.61 -5.67
CA LEU A 78 6.99 0.86 -4.64
C LEU A 78 6.42 0.46 -3.29
N ILE A 79 7.26 -0.17 -2.47
CA ILE A 79 7.00 -0.43 -1.07
C ILE A 79 8.20 0.08 -0.29
N SER A 80 7.92 0.82 0.77
CA SER A 80 8.92 1.35 1.69
C SER A 80 8.50 1.11 3.13
N SER A 81 9.46 0.83 4.02
CA SER A 81 9.25 0.86 5.46
C SER A 81 9.75 2.16 6.06
N ASP A 82 9.23 2.46 7.25
CA ASP A 82 9.77 3.45 8.19
C ASP A 82 11.28 3.29 8.47
N ASP A 83 11.81 2.06 8.45
CA ASP A 83 13.26 1.76 8.59
C ASP A 83 14.13 2.23 7.41
N GLY A 84 13.55 2.87 6.39
CA GLY A 84 14.27 3.37 5.21
C GLY A 84 14.53 2.33 4.12
N ASN A 85 14.09 1.08 4.31
CA ASN A 85 14.15 0.06 3.27
C ASN A 85 13.09 0.34 2.20
N SER A 86 13.48 0.27 0.93
CA SER A 86 12.54 0.39 -0.19
C SER A 86 12.82 -0.60 -1.30
N VAL A 87 11.74 -1.06 -1.92
CA VAL A 87 11.75 -2.00 -3.03
C VAL A 87 10.78 -1.52 -4.09
N SER A 88 11.12 -1.78 -5.35
CA SER A 88 10.22 -1.49 -6.45
C SER A 88 10.06 -2.68 -7.39
N GLY A 89 8.91 -2.75 -8.05
CA GLY A 89 8.54 -3.83 -8.93
C GLY A 89 7.66 -3.39 -10.09
N LYS A 90 7.61 -4.26 -11.09
CA LYS A 90 6.72 -4.13 -12.27
C LYS A 90 5.31 -4.65 -12.02
N THR A 91 5.13 -5.41 -10.95
CA THR A 91 3.84 -5.92 -10.47
C THR A 91 3.79 -5.75 -8.94
N PRO A 92 2.57 -5.67 -8.35
CA PRO A 92 2.41 -5.60 -6.90
C PRO A 92 3.08 -6.80 -6.21
N ASP A 93 2.83 -8.02 -6.71
CA ASP A 93 3.39 -9.25 -6.14
C ASP A 93 4.91 -9.28 -6.16
N PHE A 94 5.52 -8.78 -7.24
CA PHE A 94 6.97 -8.74 -7.34
C PHE A 94 7.55 -7.78 -6.30
N ALA A 95 6.99 -6.57 -6.20
CA ALA A 95 7.43 -5.59 -5.22
C ALA A 95 7.29 -6.14 -3.79
N TRP A 96 6.15 -6.76 -3.47
CA TRP A 96 5.88 -7.32 -2.15
C TRP A 96 6.80 -8.48 -1.79
N LYS A 97 6.98 -9.45 -2.69
CA LYS A 97 7.88 -10.60 -2.45
C LYS A 97 9.32 -10.17 -2.26
N GLU A 98 9.80 -9.23 -3.07
CA GLU A 98 11.15 -8.70 -2.94
C GLU A 98 11.31 -7.87 -1.66
N PHE A 99 10.29 -7.11 -1.27
CA PHE A 99 10.28 -6.40 0.00
C PHE A 99 10.34 -7.35 1.19
N GLN A 100 9.54 -8.42 1.21
CA GLN A 100 9.56 -9.45 2.25
C GLN A 100 10.93 -10.12 2.37
N LYS A 101 11.59 -10.43 1.24
CA LYS A 101 12.96 -10.99 1.27
C LYS A 101 13.98 -10.05 1.92
N LYS A 102 13.85 -8.74 1.71
CA LYS A 102 14.74 -7.73 2.30
C LYS A 102 14.40 -7.42 3.76
N GLY A 103 13.11 -7.40 4.11
CA GLY A 103 12.61 -7.17 5.47
C GLY A 103 12.74 -8.39 6.39
N CYS A 104 12.86 -9.60 5.83
CA CYS A 104 13.20 -10.82 6.58
C CYS A 104 14.69 -10.87 6.96
N THR A 105 15.24 -9.81 7.55
CA THR A 105 16.29 -10.02 8.56
C THR A 105 15.59 -10.66 9.76
N ARG A 106 15.57 -11.99 9.79
CA ARG A 106 15.02 -12.87 10.85
C ARG A 106 14.82 -12.13 12.17
N MET A 107 13.56 -11.91 12.56
CA MET A 107 13.25 -11.85 13.98
C MET A 107 13.77 -13.15 14.59
N LYS A 108 14.69 -13.01 15.54
CA LYS A 108 15.33 -14.11 16.26
C LYS A 108 14.58 -14.37 17.54
#